data_AF-A0A0R0CT61-F1
#
_entry.id   AF-A0A0R0CT61-F1
#
_cell.length_a   1.000
_cell.length_b   1.000
_cell.length_c   1.000
_cell.angle_alpha   90.00
_cell.angle_beta   90.00
_cell.angle_gamma   90.00
#
_symmetry.space_group_name_H-M   'P 1'
#
loop_
_entity.id
_entity.type
_entity.pdbx_description
1 polymer ?
#
loop_
_entity_poly.entity_id
_entity_poly.type
_entity_poly.pdbx_seq_one_letter_code
_entity_poly.pdbx_strand_id
1 'polypeptide(L)'
;MTSSAREILKWLALVLMTGDHAVKVLAGGYVPVVSELGRIAFPLFALVMAYNLAQPRADYAKSFRRLSIWGLVAQPVYAWTFDTMLPVNVLFSFALAVACCWAVQNRRWGLLVVLCGPMPMLVDYQWSGIALVLSAWLFFRRHGRAFWLLGSWDWRRERLYAMVPIWIWLALGWLCYFNGSGWALLALPVIGFVDVFTRELGFWNGVRRSRWGFYGYYVGHLALLALIAVVVA
;
A
#
# COMPACT_ATOMS: atom_id res chain seq x y z
N MET A 1 -5.75 2.60 14.31
CA MET A 1 -4.35 2.85 13.92
C MET A 1 -3.79 4.09 14.58
N THR A 2 -2.93 3.88 15.57
CA THR A 2 -2.12 4.93 16.18
C THR A 2 -1.16 5.55 15.15
N SER A 3 -0.52 6.68 15.48
CA SER A 3 0.53 7.23 14.61
C SER A 3 1.72 6.27 14.48
N SER A 4 2.10 5.61 15.58
CA SER A 4 3.17 4.62 15.65
C SER A 4 2.88 3.40 14.77
N ALA A 5 1.68 2.83 14.87
CA ALA A 5 1.27 1.67 14.05
C ALA A 5 1.48 1.93 12.56
N ARG A 6 1.02 3.09 12.08
CA ARG A 6 1.16 3.46 10.66
C ARG A 6 2.61 3.63 10.24
N GLU A 7 3.47 4.10 11.13
CA GLU A 7 4.90 4.27 10.84
C GLU A 7 5.59 2.90 10.76
N ILE A 8 5.34 2.03 11.74
CA ILE A 8 5.88 0.66 11.81
C ILE A 8 5.47 -0.13 10.57
N LEU A 9 4.19 -0.10 10.19
CA LEU A 9 3.70 -0.82 9.03
C LEU A 9 4.33 -0.33 7.73
N LYS A 10 4.60 0.97 7.59
CA LYS A 10 5.30 1.51 6.42
C LYS A 10 6.74 1.00 6.35
N TRP A 11 7.47 1.00 7.47
CA TRP A 11 8.85 0.50 7.50
C TRP A 11 8.91 -1.01 7.29
N LEU A 12 8.01 -1.77 7.91
CA LEU A 12 7.87 -3.20 7.68
C LEU A 12 7.65 -3.48 6.19
N ALA A 13 6.64 -2.85 5.58
CA ALA A 13 6.37 -3.02 4.15
C ALA A 13 7.59 -2.64 3.28
N LEU A 14 8.34 -1.60 3.64
CA LEU A 14 9.53 -1.17 2.91
C LEU A 14 10.66 -2.21 2.98
N VAL A 15 10.88 -2.81 4.15
CA VAL A 15 11.87 -3.89 4.33
C VAL A 15 11.48 -5.13 3.52
N LEU A 16 10.20 -5.55 3.58
CA LEU A 16 9.70 -6.69 2.81
C LEU A 16 9.87 -6.47 1.29
N MET A 17 9.54 -5.26 0.82
CA MET A 17 9.72 -4.88 -0.58
C MET A 17 11.20 -4.84 -1.00
N THR A 18 12.09 -4.41 -0.11
CA THR A 18 13.54 -4.39 -0.37
C THR A 18 14.09 -5.80 -0.56
N GLY A 19 13.64 -6.75 0.25
CA GLY A 19 13.99 -8.17 0.10
C GLY A 19 13.55 -8.73 -1.26
N ASP A 20 12.32 -8.46 -1.67
CA ASP A 20 11.80 -8.88 -2.98
C ASP A 20 12.57 -8.26 -4.14
N HIS A 21 12.88 -6.96 -4.07
CA HIS A 21 13.69 -6.28 -5.08
C HIS A 21 15.12 -6.85 -5.14
N ALA A 22 15.73 -7.13 -3.98
CA ALA A 22 17.06 -7.73 -3.94
C ALA A 22 17.07 -9.11 -4.62
N VAL A 23 16.04 -9.92 -4.38
CA VAL A 23 15.90 -11.22 -5.05
C VAL A 23 15.70 -11.07 -6.56
N LYS A 24 14.85 -10.13 -6.98
CA LYS A 24 14.58 -9.88 -8.40
C LYS A 24 15.84 -9.46 -9.17
N VAL A 25 16.65 -8.62 -8.53
CA VAL A 25 17.83 -8.02 -9.16
C VAL A 25 19.07 -8.91 -9.05
N LEU A 26 19.28 -9.58 -7.91
CA LEU A 26 20.54 -10.28 -7.60
C LEU A 26 20.45 -11.81 -7.63
N ALA A 27 19.26 -12.39 -7.49
CA ALA A 27 19.07 -13.83 -7.29
C ALA A 27 18.21 -14.50 -8.36
N GLY A 28 18.20 -13.97 -9.59
CA GLY A 28 17.52 -14.61 -10.72
C GLY A 28 15.99 -14.54 -10.69
N GLY A 29 15.40 -13.59 -9.95
CA GLY A 29 13.97 -13.27 -10.07
C GLY A 29 13.08 -13.79 -8.94
N TYR A 30 13.42 -14.93 -8.32
CA TYR A 30 12.54 -15.55 -7.33
C TYR A 30 13.28 -16.44 -6.32
N VAL A 31 13.04 -16.20 -5.03
CA VAL A 31 13.48 -17.03 -3.91
C VAL A 31 12.26 -17.31 -3.05
N PRO A 32 11.92 -18.59 -2.78
CA PRO A 32 10.78 -18.95 -1.95
C PRO A 32 10.81 -18.21 -0.61
N VAL A 33 9.62 -17.89 -0.08
CA VAL A 33 9.41 -17.11 1.15
C VAL A 33 9.80 -15.63 1.01
N VAL A 34 11.00 -15.28 0.55
CA VAL A 34 11.43 -13.86 0.45
C VAL A 34 10.55 -13.11 -0.55
N SER A 35 10.37 -13.65 -1.75
CA SER A 35 9.49 -13.06 -2.77
C SER A 35 8.01 -13.05 -2.31
N GLU A 36 7.59 -14.06 -1.56
CA GLU A 36 6.22 -14.15 -1.03
C GLU A 36 5.95 -13.11 0.07
N LEU A 37 6.92 -12.91 0.97
CA LEU A 37 6.87 -11.85 1.98
C LEU A 37 6.82 -10.46 1.31
N GLY A 38 7.52 -10.28 0.19
CA GLY A 38 7.42 -9.10 -0.66
C GLY A 38 5.99 -8.74 -1.07
N ARG A 39 5.16 -9.74 -1.38
CA ARG A 39 3.75 -9.55 -1.79
C ARG A 39 2.86 -8.97 -0.68
N ILE A 40 3.32 -8.98 0.57
CA ILE A 40 2.64 -8.35 1.71
C ILE A 40 2.86 -6.82 1.70
N ALA A 41 3.95 -6.32 1.10
CA ALA A 41 4.32 -4.91 1.16
C ALA A 41 3.26 -3.97 0.55
N PHE A 42 2.81 -4.28 -0.68
CA PHE A 42 1.81 -3.46 -1.37
C PHE A 42 0.50 -3.31 -0.59
N PRO A 43 -0.20 -4.38 -0.16
CA PRO A 43 -1.45 -4.25 0.59
C PRO A 43 -1.27 -3.55 1.93
N LEU A 44 -0.11 -3.68 2.60
CA LEU A 44 0.19 -2.89 3.80
C LEU A 44 0.24 -1.39 3.50
N PHE A 45 0.96 -0.97 2.46
CA PHE A 45 1.00 0.44 2.04
C PHE A 45 -0.39 0.94 1.61
N ALA A 46 -1.13 0.14 0.84
CA ALA A 46 -2.47 0.47 0.38
C ALA A 46 -3.44 0.72 1.53
N LEU A 47 -3.47 -0.17 2.53
CA LEU A 47 -4.36 -0.06 3.68
C LEU A 47 -3.97 1.10 4.60
N VAL A 48 -2.67 1.32 4.85
CA VAL A 48 -2.19 2.48 5.63
C VAL A 48 -2.51 3.80 4.91
N MET A 49 -2.34 3.86 3.58
CA MET A 49 -2.69 5.03 2.78
C MET A 49 -4.20 5.30 2.82
N ALA A 50 -5.02 4.29 2.56
CA ALA A 50 -6.47 4.38 2.63
C ALA A 50 -6.95 4.89 3.99
N TYR A 51 -6.39 4.37 5.08
CA TYR A 51 -6.70 4.83 6.43
C TYR A 51 -6.32 6.31 6.64
N ASN A 52 -5.17 6.75 6.12
CA ASN A 52 -4.73 8.14 6.20
C ASN A 52 -5.66 9.10 5.43
N LEU A 53 -6.08 8.71 4.23
CA LEU A 53 -6.99 9.50 3.38
C LEU A 53 -8.42 9.54 3.93
N ALA A 54 -8.82 8.52 4.69
CA ALA A 54 -10.14 8.46 5.30
C ALA A 54 -10.32 9.43 6.49
N GLN A 55 -9.23 10.00 7.02
CA GLN A 55 -9.32 10.89 8.18
C GLN A 55 -9.95 12.25 7.81
N PRO A 56 -10.72 12.89 8.71
CA PRO A 56 -11.39 14.16 8.42
C PRO A 56 -10.46 15.31 7.97
N ARG A 57 -9.20 15.29 8.43
CA ARG A 57 -8.17 16.30 8.12
C ARG A 57 -7.20 15.85 7.02
N ALA A 58 -7.58 14.87 6.20
CA ALA A 58 -6.73 14.37 5.12
C ALA A 58 -6.56 15.43 4.02
N ASP A 59 -5.30 15.70 3.67
CA ASP A 59 -4.95 16.58 2.56
C ASP A 59 -4.57 15.74 1.34
N TYR A 60 -5.53 15.61 0.42
CA TYR A 60 -5.39 14.83 -0.81
C TYR A 60 -4.35 15.46 -1.75
N ALA A 61 -4.36 16.79 -1.90
CA ALA A 61 -3.45 17.50 -2.80
C ALA A 61 -1.99 17.36 -2.35
N LYS A 62 -1.72 17.52 -1.05
CA LYS A 62 -0.39 17.31 -0.48
C LYS A 62 0.09 15.88 -0.64
N SER A 63 -0.80 14.91 -0.46
CA SER A 63 -0.47 13.48 -0.61
C SER A 63 -0.16 13.15 -2.07
N PHE A 64 -1.01 13.58 -3.00
CA PHE A 64 -0.83 13.41 -4.44
C PHE A 64 0.47 14.06 -4.94
N ARG A 65 0.71 15.33 -4.59
CA ARG A 65 1.91 16.06 -4.99
C ARG A 65 3.18 15.38 -4.49
N ARG A 66 3.20 14.96 -3.22
CA ARG A 66 4.38 14.31 -2.64
C ARG A 66 4.67 12.97 -3.31
N LEU A 67 3.64 12.14 -3.55
CA LEU A 67 3.81 10.86 -4.23
C LEU A 67 4.27 11.06 -5.67
N SER A 68 3.73 12.05 -6.38
CA SER A 68 4.10 12.34 -7.78
C SER A 68 5.54 12.83 -7.89
N ILE A 69 5.99 13.75 -7.01
CA ILE A 69 7.38 14.23 -7.01
C ILE A 69 8.35 13.09 -6.75
N TRP A 70 8.12 12.30 -5.69
CA TRP A 70 9.00 11.19 -5.36
C TRP A 70 8.92 10.05 -6.37
N GLY A 71 7.76 9.84 -6.99
CA GLY A 71 7.57 8.92 -8.11
C GLY A 71 8.40 9.32 -9.32
N LEU A 72 8.41 10.61 -9.68
CA LEU A 72 9.23 11.13 -10.77
C LEU A 72 10.73 10.98 -10.49
N VAL A 73 11.16 11.27 -9.27
CA VAL A 73 12.57 11.09 -8.85
C VAL A 73 12.97 9.62 -8.87
N ALA A 74 12.08 8.72 -8.46
CA ALA A 74 12.36 7.29 -8.42
C ALA A 74 12.31 6.62 -9.80
N GLN A 75 11.51 7.13 -10.74
CA GLN A 75 11.26 6.50 -12.03
C GLN A 75 12.52 6.16 -12.85
N PRO A 76 13.51 7.06 -13.03
CA PRO A 76 14.72 6.71 -13.79
C PRO A 76 15.53 5.60 -13.12
N VAL A 77 15.62 5.62 -11.78
CA VAL A 77 16.31 4.58 -11.01
C VAL A 77 15.57 3.25 -11.12
N TYR A 78 14.24 3.28 -10.96
CA TYR A 78 13.38 2.12 -11.12
C TYR A 78 13.52 1.50 -12.51
N ALA A 79 13.43 2.31 -13.56
CA ALA A 79 13.51 1.84 -14.93
C ALA A 79 14.87 1.22 -15.25
N TRP A 80 15.95 1.78 -14.69
CA TRP A 80 17.28 1.19 -14.79
C TRP A 80 17.39 -0.13 -14.02
N THR A 81 16.81 -0.20 -12.82
CA THR A 81 16.91 -1.39 -11.94
C THR A 81 16.18 -2.61 -12.52
N PHE A 82 15.03 -2.39 -13.16
CA PHE A 82 14.15 -3.46 -13.62
C PHE A 82 14.07 -3.58 -15.16
N ASP A 83 14.87 -2.80 -15.88
CA ASP A 83 14.90 -2.74 -17.34
C ASP A 83 13.50 -2.56 -17.97
N THR A 84 12.66 -1.74 -17.33
CA THR A 84 11.31 -1.47 -17.82
C THR A 84 10.84 -0.05 -17.51
N MET A 85 10.22 0.58 -18.50
CA MET A 85 9.61 1.92 -18.34
C MET A 85 8.15 1.84 -17.88
N LEU A 86 7.46 0.75 -18.21
CA LEU A 86 6.06 0.52 -17.87
C LEU A 86 5.84 -0.91 -17.34
N PRO A 87 5.05 -1.09 -16.28
CA PRO A 87 4.32 -0.06 -15.54
C PRO A 87 5.24 0.91 -14.77
N VAL A 88 4.76 2.13 -14.53
CA VAL A 88 5.49 3.11 -13.70
C VAL A 88 5.50 2.66 -12.25
N ASN A 89 6.48 3.15 -11.49
CA ASN A 89 6.71 2.71 -10.12
C ASN A 89 5.47 2.89 -9.20
N VAL A 90 5.42 2.08 -8.13
CA VAL A 90 4.28 1.97 -7.20
C VAL A 90 3.83 3.30 -6.56
N LEU A 91 4.71 4.32 -6.46
CA LEU A 91 4.30 5.63 -5.93
C LEU A 91 3.25 6.29 -6.84
N PHE A 92 3.34 6.08 -8.16
CA PHE A 92 2.32 6.55 -9.09
C PHE A 92 1.01 5.78 -8.97
N SER A 93 1.04 4.48 -8.66
CA SER A 93 -0.18 3.71 -8.33
C SER A 93 -0.90 4.32 -7.13
N PHE A 94 -0.16 4.70 -6.09
CA PHE A 94 -0.73 5.40 -4.94
C PHE A 94 -1.17 6.84 -5.26
N ALA A 95 -0.45 7.57 -6.12
CA ALA A 95 -0.87 8.89 -6.57
C ALA A 95 -2.20 8.81 -7.33
N LEU A 96 -2.33 7.84 -8.23
CA LEU A 96 -3.57 7.55 -8.94
C LEU A 96 -4.70 7.21 -7.97
N ALA A 97 -4.45 6.35 -6.99
CA ALA A 97 -5.45 5.99 -5.98
C ALA A 97 -5.90 7.20 -5.14
N VAL A 98 -4.99 8.11 -4.77
CA VAL A 98 -5.32 9.38 -4.10
C VAL A 98 -6.24 10.23 -4.99
N ALA A 99 -5.93 10.34 -6.28
CA ALA A 99 -6.74 11.08 -7.24
C ALA A 99 -8.15 10.47 -7.39
N CYS A 100 -8.25 9.14 -7.41
CA CYS A 100 -9.54 8.44 -7.42
C CYS A 100 -10.35 8.72 -6.15
N CYS A 101 -9.74 8.62 -4.96
CA CYS A 101 -10.42 8.92 -3.70
C CYS A 101 -10.92 10.36 -3.67
N TRP A 102 -10.11 11.31 -4.16
CA TRP A 102 -10.49 12.71 -4.27
C TRP A 102 -11.63 12.93 -5.28
N ALA A 103 -11.60 12.24 -6.43
CA ALA A 103 -12.67 12.32 -7.42
C ALA A 103 -14.01 11.81 -6.85
N VAL A 104 -13.99 10.68 -6.12
CA VAL A 104 -15.17 10.16 -5.40
C VAL A 104 -15.65 11.15 -4.35
N GLN A 105 -14.74 11.68 -3.52
CA GLN A 105 -15.06 12.66 -2.46
C GLN A 105 -15.80 13.88 -3.01
N ASN A 106 -15.38 14.38 -4.17
CA ASN A 106 -15.91 15.59 -4.79
C ASN A 106 -16.98 15.30 -5.85
N ARG A 107 -17.49 14.06 -5.93
CA ARG A 107 -18.51 13.61 -6.89
C ARG A 107 -18.14 13.91 -8.36
N ARG A 108 -16.84 13.89 -8.69
CA ARG A 108 -16.33 14.11 -10.05
C ARG A 108 -16.30 12.78 -10.81
N TRP A 109 -17.48 12.25 -11.12
CA TRP A 109 -17.63 10.91 -11.71
C TRP A 109 -16.96 10.78 -13.09
N GLY A 110 -17.03 11.80 -13.93
CA GLY A 110 -16.34 11.78 -15.24
C GLY A 110 -14.82 11.63 -15.10
N LEU A 111 -14.21 12.35 -14.16
CA LEU A 111 -12.79 12.19 -13.85
C LEU A 111 -12.52 10.78 -13.29
N LEU A 112 -13.38 10.27 -12.41
CA LEU A 112 -13.22 8.93 -11.85
C LEU A 112 -13.22 7.84 -12.94
N VAL A 113 -14.07 7.95 -13.97
CA VAL A 113 -14.09 7.01 -15.10
C VAL A 113 -12.73 6.99 -15.81
N VAL A 114 -12.10 8.14 -16.03
CA VAL A 114 -10.77 8.22 -16.64
C VAL A 114 -9.70 7.65 -15.71
N LEU A 115 -9.75 7.95 -14.42
CA LEU A 115 -8.74 7.51 -13.45
C LEU A 115 -8.83 6.02 -13.10
N CYS A 116 -10.03 5.43 -13.10
CA CYS A 116 -10.25 4.01 -12.80
C CYS A 116 -10.37 3.13 -14.05
N GLY A 117 -10.66 3.71 -15.22
CA GLY A 117 -10.79 2.99 -16.48
C GLY A 117 -9.42 2.75 -17.12
N PRO A 118 -8.89 3.69 -17.93
CA PRO A 118 -7.66 3.49 -18.68
C PRO A 118 -6.37 3.69 -17.85
N MET A 119 -6.32 4.64 -16.90
CA MET A 119 -5.08 5.00 -16.21
C MET A 119 -4.40 3.84 -15.44
N PRO A 120 -5.13 2.86 -14.84
CA PRO A 120 -4.49 1.75 -14.16
C PRO A 120 -3.60 0.87 -15.06
N MET A 121 -3.74 0.92 -16.39
CA MET A 121 -2.85 0.21 -17.32
C MET A 121 -1.39 0.67 -17.23
N LEU A 122 -1.17 1.91 -16.79
CA LEU A 122 0.15 2.53 -16.79
C LEU A 122 0.90 2.29 -15.48
N VAL A 123 0.22 1.89 -14.41
CA VAL A 123 0.78 1.87 -13.04
C VAL A 123 0.89 0.45 -12.50
N ASP A 124 1.81 0.26 -11.56
CA ASP A 124 2.01 -1.02 -10.89
C ASP A 124 0.76 -1.47 -10.12
N TYR A 125 0.53 -2.78 -10.01
CA TYR A 125 -0.68 -3.42 -9.44
C TYR A 125 -2.03 -3.07 -10.09
N GLN A 126 -2.04 -2.20 -11.12
CA GLN A 126 -3.17 -1.89 -11.99
C GLN A 126 -4.51 -1.70 -11.22
N TRP A 127 -5.63 -2.20 -11.79
CA TRP A 127 -6.96 -2.09 -11.19
C TRP A 127 -7.05 -2.74 -9.81
N SER A 128 -6.34 -3.83 -9.56
CA SER A 128 -6.37 -4.52 -8.25
C SER A 128 -5.89 -3.60 -7.13
N GLY A 129 -4.82 -2.84 -7.38
CA GLY A 129 -4.27 -1.88 -6.43
C GLY A 129 -5.21 -0.71 -6.16
N ILE A 130 -5.79 -0.14 -7.22
CA ILE A 130 -6.75 0.96 -7.10
C ILE A 130 -8.02 0.51 -6.37
N ALA A 131 -8.55 -0.67 -6.70
CA ALA A 131 -9.71 -1.26 -6.04
C ALA A 131 -9.47 -1.50 -4.55
N LEU A 132 -8.27 -1.97 -4.17
CA LEU A 132 -7.92 -2.20 -2.76
C LEU A 132 -7.89 -0.88 -1.98
N VAL A 133 -7.25 0.16 -2.51
CA VAL A 133 -7.19 1.46 -1.82
C VAL A 133 -8.59 2.08 -1.70
N LEU A 134 -9.39 2.06 -2.77
CA LEU A 134 -10.73 2.66 -2.77
C LEU A 134 -11.69 1.94 -1.81
N SER A 135 -11.71 0.60 -1.85
CA SER A 135 -12.54 -0.21 -0.95
C SER A 135 -12.17 0.00 0.51
N ALA A 136 -10.87 0.00 0.82
CA ALA A 136 -10.36 0.27 2.16
C ALA A 136 -10.66 1.70 2.62
N TRP A 137 -10.52 2.69 1.73
CA TRP A 137 -10.80 4.09 2.04
C TRP A 137 -12.29 4.29 2.37
N LEU A 138 -13.19 3.74 1.56
CA LEU A 138 -14.63 3.76 1.83
C LEU A 138 -14.97 3.10 3.17
N PHE A 139 -14.36 1.95 3.45
CA PHE A 139 -14.55 1.25 4.72
C PHE A 139 -14.10 2.08 5.91
N PHE A 140 -12.88 2.62 5.88
CA PHE A 140 -12.35 3.43 6.98
C PHE A 140 -13.12 4.74 7.18
N ARG A 141 -13.67 5.33 6.12
CA ARG A 141 -14.53 6.53 6.26
C ARG A 141 -15.86 6.24 6.94
N ARG A 142 -16.43 5.05 6.75
CA ARG A 142 -17.72 4.67 7.36
C ARG A 142 -17.57 4.14 8.78
N HIS A 143 -16.52 3.37 9.06
CA HIS A 143 -16.40 2.61 10.33
C HIS A 143 -15.25 3.08 11.24
N GLY A 144 -14.27 3.82 10.71
CA GLY A 144 -13.21 4.50 11.49
C GLY A 144 -12.17 3.60 12.18
N ARG A 145 -12.33 2.27 12.24
CA ARG A 145 -11.44 1.37 13.00
C ARG A 145 -10.87 0.23 12.13
N ALA A 146 -9.58 -0.02 12.28
CA ALA A 146 -8.85 -1.06 11.53
C ALA A 146 -9.01 -2.48 12.11
N PHE A 147 -9.32 -2.60 13.40
CA PHE A 147 -9.62 -3.89 14.05
C PHE A 147 -10.76 -4.67 13.37
N TRP A 148 -11.67 -3.99 12.66
CA TRP A 148 -12.80 -4.61 11.96
C TRP A 148 -12.47 -5.20 10.59
N LEU A 149 -11.21 -5.19 10.15
CA LEU A 149 -10.83 -5.73 8.83
C LEU A 149 -11.01 -7.26 8.72
N LEU A 150 -10.93 -7.98 9.84
CA LEU A 150 -11.12 -9.44 9.92
C LEU A 150 -12.56 -9.86 10.26
N GLY A 151 -13.47 -8.89 10.44
CA GLY A 151 -14.83 -9.12 10.91
C GLY A 151 -15.06 -8.62 12.34
N SER A 152 -16.31 -8.30 12.63
CA SER A 152 -16.74 -7.60 13.84
C SER A 152 -17.99 -8.24 14.42
N TRP A 153 -18.14 -8.26 15.74
CA TRP A 153 -19.43 -8.47 16.40
C TRP A 153 -19.86 -7.19 17.09
N ASP A 154 -21.00 -6.60 16.71
CA ASP A 154 -21.57 -5.43 17.37
C ASP A 154 -22.70 -5.85 18.31
N TRP A 155 -22.39 -5.91 19.61
CA TRP A 155 -23.32 -6.33 20.66
C TRP A 155 -24.51 -5.37 20.81
N ARG A 156 -24.42 -4.10 20.36
CA ARG A 156 -25.50 -3.10 20.55
C ARG A 156 -26.69 -3.25 19.59
N ARG A 157 -26.58 -4.05 18.53
CA ARG A 157 -27.60 -4.11 17.47
C ARG A 157 -28.21 -5.50 17.25
N GLU A 158 -27.85 -6.49 18.07
CA GLU A 158 -28.37 -7.88 18.02
C GLU A 158 -28.51 -8.45 16.60
N ARG A 159 -27.63 -8.04 15.70
CA ARG A 159 -27.56 -8.51 14.31
C ARG A 159 -26.15 -9.00 14.07
N LEU A 160 -26.07 -10.23 13.56
CA LEU A 160 -24.89 -10.86 12.97
C LEU A 160 -24.41 -10.05 11.75
N TYR A 161 -23.86 -8.86 11.99
CA TYR A 161 -23.02 -8.19 11.03
C TYR A 161 -21.59 -8.66 11.28
N ALA A 162 -21.27 -9.88 10.87
CA ALA A 162 -19.91 -10.11 10.39
C ALA A 162 -19.72 -9.16 9.20
N MET A 163 -19.43 -7.86 9.44
CA MET A 163 -19.09 -6.89 8.40
C MET A 163 -17.68 -7.24 7.94
N VAL A 164 -17.53 -8.41 7.35
CA VAL A 164 -16.41 -8.72 6.47
C VAL A 164 -16.50 -7.62 5.40
N PRO A 165 -15.51 -6.73 5.28
CA PRO A 165 -15.56 -5.67 4.29
C PRO A 165 -15.42 -6.31 2.92
N ILE A 166 -16.53 -6.81 2.36
CA ILE A 166 -16.56 -7.72 1.21
C ILE A 166 -15.78 -7.14 0.03
N TRP A 167 -15.87 -5.83 -0.17
CA TRP A 167 -15.13 -5.11 -1.20
C TRP A 167 -13.60 -5.13 -1.00
N ILE A 168 -13.12 -5.08 0.25
CA ILE A 168 -11.69 -5.23 0.55
C ILE A 168 -11.26 -6.67 0.26
N TRP A 169 -12.06 -7.66 0.66
CA TRP A 169 -11.75 -9.07 0.42
C TRP A 169 -11.77 -9.43 -1.07
N LEU A 170 -12.72 -8.89 -1.84
CA LEU A 170 -12.75 -9.03 -3.30
C LEU A 170 -11.53 -8.36 -3.95
N ALA A 171 -11.17 -7.15 -3.51
CA ALA A 171 -9.97 -6.47 -4.02
C ALA A 171 -8.68 -7.21 -3.65
N LEU A 172 -8.57 -7.76 -2.44
CA LEU A 172 -7.46 -8.61 -2.02
C LEU A 172 -7.43 -9.93 -2.79
N GLY A 173 -8.59 -10.53 -3.07
CA GLY A 173 -8.70 -11.73 -3.90
C GLY A 173 -8.21 -11.47 -5.32
N TRP A 174 -8.59 -10.33 -5.91
CA TRP A 174 -8.06 -9.89 -7.21
C TRP A 174 -6.56 -9.65 -7.14
N LEU A 175 -6.06 -9.00 -6.10
CA LEU A 175 -4.62 -8.80 -5.89
C LEU A 175 -3.88 -10.14 -5.75
N CYS A 176 -4.45 -11.13 -5.04
CA CYS A 176 -3.85 -12.45 -4.90
C CYS A 176 -3.80 -13.18 -6.25
N TYR A 177 -4.86 -13.07 -7.04
CA TYR A 177 -4.90 -13.59 -8.41
C TYR A 177 -3.83 -12.92 -9.29
N PHE A 178 -3.72 -11.59 -9.24
CA PHE A 178 -2.69 -10.83 -9.95
C PHE A 178 -1.27 -11.23 -9.55
N ASN A 179 -1.03 -11.44 -8.25
CA ASN A 179 0.27 -11.86 -7.73
C ASN A 179 0.57 -13.35 -7.96
N GLY A 180 -0.42 -14.18 -8.30
CA GLY A 180 -0.32 -15.63 -8.29
C GLY A 180 -0.08 -16.22 -6.88
N SER A 181 -0.46 -15.52 -5.81
CA SER A 181 -0.23 -15.95 -4.43
C SER A 181 -1.18 -15.33 -3.41
N GLY A 182 -1.51 -16.11 -2.38
CA GLY A 182 -2.35 -15.70 -1.26
C GLY A 182 -1.63 -14.92 -0.15
N TRP A 183 -0.30 -14.74 -0.21
CA TRP A 183 0.46 -14.09 0.88
C TRP A 183 0.05 -12.64 1.12
N ALA A 184 -0.47 -11.96 0.10
CA ALA A 184 -1.05 -10.62 0.23
C ALA A 184 -2.16 -10.54 1.31
N LEU A 185 -2.86 -11.64 1.59
CA LEU A 185 -3.88 -11.71 2.65
C LEU A 185 -3.31 -11.52 4.05
N LEU A 186 -2.02 -11.84 4.27
CA LEU A 186 -1.35 -11.67 5.56
C LEU A 186 -1.22 -10.21 5.98
N ALA A 187 -1.42 -9.26 5.07
CA ALA A 187 -1.47 -7.84 5.42
C ALA A 187 -2.58 -7.54 6.44
N LEU A 188 -3.71 -8.26 6.39
CA LEU A 188 -4.83 -8.06 7.34
C LEU A 188 -4.46 -8.43 8.79
N PRO A 189 -4.00 -9.67 9.09
CA PRO A 189 -3.58 -10.01 10.44
C PRO A 189 -2.36 -9.20 10.90
N VAL A 190 -1.41 -8.86 10.02
CA VAL A 190 -0.27 -7.99 10.37
C VAL A 190 -0.75 -6.61 10.83
N ILE A 191 -1.70 -5.99 10.13
CA ILE A 191 -2.27 -4.70 10.54
C ILE A 191 -3.02 -4.82 11.87
N GLY A 192 -3.84 -5.86 12.03
CA GLY A 192 -4.56 -6.12 13.27
C GLY A 192 -3.60 -6.26 14.45
N PHE A 193 -2.55 -7.07 14.29
CA PHE A 193 -1.51 -7.28 15.28
C PHE A 193 -0.83 -5.97 15.67
N VAL A 194 -0.32 -5.19 14.71
CA VAL A 194 0.38 -3.93 15.02
C VAL A 194 -0.54 -2.87 15.63
N ASP A 195 -1.81 -2.79 15.22
CA ASP A 195 -2.78 -1.86 15.83
C ASP A 195 -3.04 -2.25 17.29
N VAL A 196 -3.27 -3.53 17.59
CA VAL A 196 -3.47 -4.03 18.97
C VAL A 196 -2.23 -3.81 19.82
N PHE A 197 -1.05 -4.18 19.32
CA PHE A 197 0.20 -4.11 20.07
C PHE A 197 0.58 -2.67 20.46
N THR A 198 0.35 -1.71 19.55
CA THR A 198 0.65 -0.30 19.84
C THR A 198 -0.41 0.42 20.65
N ARG A 199 -1.68 0.04 20.49
CA ARG A 199 -2.82 0.73 21.11
C ARG A 199 -3.15 0.17 22.49
N GLU A 200 -3.32 -1.14 22.59
CA GLU A 200 -3.82 -1.81 23.80
C GLU A 200 -2.67 -2.16 24.74
N LEU A 201 -1.55 -2.65 24.20
CA LEU A 201 -0.38 -3.04 25.02
C LEU A 201 0.62 -1.89 25.21
N GLY A 202 0.44 -0.76 24.51
CA GLY A 202 1.32 0.40 24.62
C GLY A 202 2.76 0.19 24.13
N PHE A 203 3.10 -0.97 23.56
CA PHE A 203 4.42 -1.24 23.03
C PHE A 203 4.68 -0.40 21.78
N TRP A 204 5.92 0.08 21.66
CA TRP A 204 6.35 0.96 20.55
C TRP A 204 5.52 2.24 20.41
N ASN A 205 4.86 2.69 21.49
CA ASN A 205 4.31 4.04 21.54
C ASN A 205 5.47 5.06 21.55
N GLY A 206 5.43 6.00 20.61
CA GLY A 206 6.46 7.04 20.48
C GLY A 206 7.34 6.93 19.24
N VAL A 207 7.11 5.95 18.35
CA VAL A 207 7.80 5.90 17.05
C VAL A 207 7.55 7.20 16.29
N ARG A 208 8.62 7.97 16.07
CA ARG A 208 8.58 9.27 15.40
C ARG A 208 8.32 9.08 13.91
N ARG A 209 7.44 9.91 13.35
CA ARG A 209 7.16 9.91 11.91
C ARG A 209 8.38 10.40 11.13
N SER A 210 8.94 9.53 10.29
CA SER A 210 9.96 9.94 9.34
C SER A 210 9.31 10.57 8.12
N ARG A 211 9.47 11.90 7.96
CA ARG A 211 8.87 12.65 6.85
C ARG A 211 9.58 12.38 5.53
N TRP A 212 10.91 12.41 5.55
CA TRP A 212 11.77 12.33 4.36
C TRP A 212 12.51 10.99 4.27
N GLY A 213 12.87 10.39 5.40
CA GLY A 213 13.67 9.16 5.42
C GLY A 213 13.00 7.98 4.72
N PHE A 214 11.67 7.88 4.77
CA PHE A 214 10.93 6.84 4.03
C PHE A 214 11.16 6.95 2.51
N TYR A 215 11.03 8.15 1.95
CA TYR A 215 11.19 8.36 0.50
C TYR A 215 12.65 8.30 0.07
N GLY A 216 13.56 8.83 0.90
CA GLY A 216 15.00 8.71 0.68
C GLY A 216 15.44 7.24 0.64
N TYR A 217 14.94 6.42 1.57
CA TYR A 217 15.18 4.97 1.55
C TYR A 217 14.55 4.31 0.32
N TYR A 218 13.32 4.70 -0.06
CA TYR A 218 12.65 4.15 -1.25
C TYR A 218 13.49 4.35 -2.52
N VAL A 219 14.03 5.54 -2.76
CA VAL A 219 14.91 5.76 -3.93
C VAL A 219 16.27 5.09 -3.71
N GLY A 220 16.81 5.20 -2.50
CA GLY A 220 18.15 4.73 -2.15
C GLY A 220 18.32 3.21 -2.27
N HIS A 221 17.35 2.40 -1.83
CA HIS A 221 17.47 0.94 -1.95
C HIS A 221 17.44 0.48 -3.41
N LEU A 222 16.63 1.11 -4.28
CA LEU A 222 16.64 0.82 -5.72
C LEU A 222 18.00 1.17 -6.33
N ALA A 223 18.50 2.38 -6.06
CA ALA A 223 19.80 2.83 -6.58
C ALA A 223 20.94 1.92 -6.10
N LEU A 224 20.94 1.55 -4.81
CA LEU A 224 21.93 0.65 -4.24
C LEU A 224 21.89 -0.73 -4.90
N LEU A 225 20.70 -1.31 -5.08
CA LEU A 225 20.55 -2.62 -5.72
C LEU A 225 20.99 -2.58 -7.18
N ALA A 226 20.63 -1.53 -7.93
CA ALA A 226 21.09 -1.34 -9.31
C ALA A 226 22.63 -1.26 -9.40
N LEU A 227 23.26 -0.49 -8.50
CA LEU A 227 24.72 -0.37 -8.46
C LEU A 227 25.39 -1.72 -8.12
N ILE A 228 24.85 -2.45 -7.14
CA ILE A 228 25.37 -3.78 -6.80
C ILE A 228 25.22 -4.73 -7.99
N ALA A 229 24.07 -4.70 -8.68
CA ALA A 229 23.84 -5.54 -9.86
C ALA A 229 24.87 -5.28 -10.96
N VAL A 230 25.19 -4.00 -11.23
CA VAL A 230 26.22 -3.62 -12.22
C VAL A 230 27.61 -4.09 -11.82
N VAL A 231 27.92 -4.12 -10.51
CA VAL A 231 29.23 -4.56 -10.01
C VAL A 231 29.37 -6.09 -10.04
N VAL A 232 28.26 -6.82 -9.87
CA VAL A 232 28.24 -8.30 -9.79
C VAL A 232 27.99 -8.97 -11.15
N ALA A 233 27.44 -8.23 -12.14
CA ALA A 233 27.25 -8.68 -13.51
C ALA A 233 28.57 -8.75 -14.31
#